data_AF-A0A815PZG3-F1
#
_entry.id   AF-A0A815PZG3-F1
#
_cell.length_a   1.000
_cell.length_b   1.000
_cell.length_c   1.000
_cell.angle_alpha   90.00
_cell.angle_beta   90.00
_cell.angle_gamma   90.00
#
_symmetry.space_group_name_H-M   'P 1'
#
loop_
_entity.id
_entity.type
_entity.pdbx_description
1 polymer ?
#
loop_
_entity_poly.entity_id
_entity_poly.type
_entity_poly.pdbx_seq_one_letter_code
_entity_poly.pdbx_strand_id
1 'polypeptide(L)'
;MVIAEVMVNVFTSVPYSANLVYGAAIYYVVGESSARLEIETFITFITQFLIYLIAVAPFYLFILTAKPFRNEFINLLFKFWNRYIGRHVRIIPLNE
;
A
#
# COMPACT_ATOMS: atom_id res chain seq x y z
N MET A 1 -15.75 5.00 -5.49
CA MET A 1 -14.65 5.44 -4.60
C MET A 1 -14.94 4.99 -3.17
N VAL A 2 -15.90 5.58 -2.46
CA VAL A 2 -16.24 5.22 -1.06
C VAL A 2 -16.50 3.72 -0.88
N ILE A 3 -17.31 3.10 -1.75
CA ILE A 3 -17.56 1.65 -1.69
C ILE A 3 -16.26 0.84 -1.85
N ALA A 4 -15.36 1.26 -2.74
CA ALA A 4 -14.08 0.56 -2.95
C ALA A 4 -13.14 0.70 -1.75
N GLU A 5 -13.09 1.88 -1.12
CA GLU A 5 -12.32 2.10 0.11
C GLU A 5 -12.88 1.28 1.27
N VAL A 6 -14.20 1.26 1.44
CA VAL A 6 -14.87 0.43 2.45
C VAL A 6 -14.56 -1.04 2.23
N MET A 7 -14.64 -1.53 0.99
CA MET A 7 -14.31 -2.91 0.66
C MET A 7 -12.85 -3.23 0.98
N VAL A 8 -11.90 -2.40 0.53
CA VAL A 8 -10.47 -2.60 0.83
C VAL A 8 -10.22 -2.63 2.34
N ASN A 9 -10.84 -1.72 3.08
CA ASN A 9 -10.70 -1.66 4.53
C ASN A 9 -11.26 -2.91 5.23
N VAL A 10 -12.43 -3.39 4.82
CA VAL A 10 -13.02 -4.62 5.38
C VAL A 10 -12.15 -5.84 5.06
N PHE A 11 -11.72 -6.01 3.81
CA PHE A 11 -10.93 -7.17 3.38
C PHE A 11 -9.52 -7.23 3.99
N THR A 12 -9.00 -6.12 4.49
CA THR A 12 -7.67 -6.05 5.12
C THR A 12 -7.76 -6.06 6.65
N SER A 13 -8.71 -5.32 7.23
CA SER A 13 -8.88 -5.22 8.68
C SER A 13 -9.45 -6.48 9.32
N VAL A 14 -10.36 -7.19 8.63
CA VAL A 14 -10.95 -8.43 9.17
C VAL A 14 -9.90 -9.54 9.33
N PRO A 15 -9.10 -9.90 8.30
CA PRO A 15 -8.05 -10.91 8.46
C PRO A 15 -7.01 -10.54 9.52
N TYR A 16 -6.61 -9.26 9.59
CA TYR A 16 -5.67 -8.80 10.60
C TYR A 16 -6.23 -8.94 12.02
N SER A 17 -7.47 -8.52 12.24
CA SER A 17 -8.13 -8.66 13.55
C SER A 17 -8.29 -10.12 13.94
N ALA A 18 -8.66 -10.99 12.99
CA ALA A 18 -8.75 -12.43 13.22
C ALA A 18 -7.38 -13.03 13.61
N ASN A 19 -6.30 -12.63 12.94
CA ASN A 19 -4.94 -13.08 13.27
C ASN A 19 -4.51 -12.64 14.69
N LEU A 20 -4.85 -11.41 15.10
CA LEU A 20 -4.58 -10.93 16.46
C LEU A 20 -5.35 -11.72 17.53
N VAL A 21 -6.65 -11.97 17.30
CA VAL A 21 -7.47 -12.76 18.22
C VAL A 21 -6.96 -14.20 18.31
N TYR A 22 -6.59 -14.80 17.17
CA TYR A 22 -5.99 -16.13 17.13
C TYR A 22 -4.70 -16.16 17.97
N GLY A 23 -3.76 -15.25 17.71
CA GLY A 23 -2.49 -15.17 18.45
C GLY A 23 -2.67 -14.95 19.96
N ALA A 24 -3.67 -14.17 20.36
CA ALA A 24 -4.01 -13.98 21.77
C ALA A 24 -4.59 -15.26 22.42
N ALA A 25 -5.39 -16.03 21.68
CA ALA A 25 -6.00 -17.25 22.18
C ALA A 25 -4.98 -18.40 22.37
N ILE A 26 -3.95 -18.46 21.53
CA ILE A 26 -2.93 -19.51 21.59
C ILE A 26 -1.66 -19.11 22.37
N TYR A 27 -1.61 -17.91 22.93
CA TYR A 27 -0.40 -17.36 23.56
C TYR A 27 0.22 -18.26 24.64
N TYR A 28 -0.60 -18.99 25.39
CA TYR A 28 -0.15 -19.90 26.46
C TYR A 28 -0.11 -21.37 26.06
N VAL A 29 -0.32 -21.70 24.78
CA VAL A 29 -0.28 -23.08 24.30
C VAL A 29 1.19 -23.49 24.12
N VAL A 30 1.63 -24.47 24.93
CA VAL A 30 3.00 -25.01 24.90
C VAL A 30 3.00 -26.33 24.12
N GLY A 31 3.98 -26.52 23.22
CA GLY A 31 4.15 -27.76 22.45
C GLY A 31 3.85 -27.66 20.95
N GLU A 32 3.94 -26.45 20.38
CA GLU A 32 3.77 -26.20 18.96
C GLU A 32 4.84 -26.88 18.11
N SER A 33 4.45 -27.49 16.98
CA SER A 33 5.40 -28.04 16.02
C SER A 33 6.11 -26.91 15.26
N SER A 34 7.36 -27.14 14.84
CA SER A 34 8.12 -26.16 14.05
C SER A 34 7.38 -25.75 12.76
N ALA A 35 6.73 -26.71 12.10
CA ALA A 35 5.92 -26.46 10.91
C ALA A 35 4.72 -25.53 11.18
N ARG A 36 4.07 -25.65 12.34
CA ARG A 36 2.96 -24.76 12.71
C ARG A 36 3.45 -23.34 12.98
N LEU A 37 4.56 -23.18 13.68
CA LEU A 37 5.19 -21.88 13.93
C LEU A 37 5.56 -21.13 12.64
N GLU A 38 6.09 -21.85 11.64
CA GLU A 38 6.40 -21.27 10.33
C GLU A 38 5.14 -20.75 9.61
N ILE A 39 4.07 -21.55 9.61
CA ILE A 39 2.78 -21.16 9.01
C ILE A 39 2.20 -19.93 9.73
N GLU A 40 2.17 -19.92 11.06
CA GLU A 40 1.65 -18.81 11.85
C GLU A 40 2.45 -17.51 11.61
N THR A 41 3.77 -17.62 11.51
CA THR A 41 4.65 -16.48 11.19
C THR A 41 4.35 -15.94 9.80
N PHE A 42 4.15 -16.82 8.81
CA PHE A 42 3.81 -16.43 7.45
C PHE A 42 2.44 -15.76 7.36
N ILE A 43 1.42 -16.29 8.04
CA ILE A 43 0.08 -15.68 8.10
C ILE A 43 0.14 -14.31 8.79
N THR A 44 0.93 -14.19 9.85
CA THR A 44 1.14 -12.91 10.55
C THR A 44 1.81 -11.88 9.63
N PHE A 45 2.83 -12.29 8.88
CA PHE A 45 3.45 -11.44 7.89
C PHE A 45 2.45 -10.96 6.83
N ILE A 46 1.65 -11.87 6.25
CA ILE A 46 0.66 -11.49 5.23
C ILE A 46 -0.35 -10.49 5.80
N THR A 47 -0.89 -10.76 6.98
CA THR A 47 -1.93 -9.88 7.56
C THR A 47 -1.38 -8.51 7.94
N GLN A 48 -0.14 -8.43 8.42
CA GLN A 48 0.54 -7.15 8.62
C GLN A 48 0.83 -6.42 7.30
N PHE A 49 1.27 -7.14 6.27
CA PHE A 49 1.48 -6.54 4.96
C PHE A 49 0.17 -5.95 4.40
N LEU A 50 -0.94 -6.67 4.53
CA LEU A 50 -2.26 -6.22 4.10
C LEU A 50 -2.75 -4.97 4.85
N ILE A 51 -2.52 -4.86 6.16
CA ILE A 51 -2.93 -3.65 6.91
C ILE A 51 -2.12 -2.43 6.49
N TYR A 52 -0.82 -2.58 6.18
CA TYR A 52 -0.01 -1.47 5.68
C TYR A 52 -0.43 -0.98 4.30
N LEU A 53 -0.98 -1.86 3.46
CA LEU A 53 -1.53 -1.46 2.16
C LEU A 53 -2.72 -0.50 2.29
N ILE A 54 -3.45 -0.49 3.40
CA ILE A 54 -4.55 0.46 3.64
C ILE A 54 -4.06 1.90 3.59
N ALA A 55 -2.86 2.20 4.08
CA ALA A 55 -2.34 3.56 4.11
C ALA A 55 -2.12 4.14 2.70
N VAL A 56 -1.78 3.30 1.73
CA VAL A 56 -1.49 3.69 0.34
C VAL A 56 -2.64 3.42 -0.63
N ALA A 57 -3.54 2.50 -0.30
CA ALA A 57 -4.66 2.12 -1.16
C ALA A 57 -5.57 3.29 -1.59
N PRO A 58 -5.94 4.25 -0.72
CA PRO A 58 -6.75 5.40 -1.13
C PRO A 58 -6.13 6.15 -2.29
N PHE A 59 -4.82 6.45 -2.23
CA PHE A 59 -4.12 7.17 -3.29
C PHE A 59 -4.28 6.47 -4.65
N TYR A 60 -4.04 5.16 -4.71
CA TYR A 60 -4.20 4.40 -5.95
C TYR A 60 -5.67 4.30 -6.39
N LEU A 61 -6.61 4.15 -5.44
CA LEU A 61 -8.04 4.16 -5.74
C LEU A 61 -8.50 5.51 -6.32
N PHE A 62 -7.97 6.62 -5.82
CA PHE A 62 -8.23 7.97 -6.35
C PHE A 62 -7.70 8.12 -7.78
N ILE A 63 -6.46 7.69 -8.05
CA ILE A 63 -5.91 7.69 -9.42
C ILE A 63 -6.79 6.89 -10.39
N LEU A 64 -7.25 5.71 -9.97
CA LEU A 64 -8.02 4.81 -10.83
C LEU A 64 -9.46 5.30 -11.05
N THR A 65 -10.14 5.72 -9.98
CA THR A 65 -11.59 5.95 -10.02
C THR A 65 -12.00 7.40 -10.22
N ALA A 66 -11.20 8.38 -9.76
CA ALA A 66 -11.54 9.79 -9.85
C ALA A 66 -10.83 10.47 -11.04
N LYS A 67 -11.55 10.62 -12.17
CA LYS A 67 -11.07 11.35 -13.36
C LYS A 67 -10.48 12.75 -13.04
N PRO A 68 -11.13 13.63 -12.24
CA PRO A 68 -10.57 14.96 -11.98
C PRO A 68 -9.26 14.90 -11.21
N PHE A 69 -9.16 14.03 -10.21
CA PHE A 69 -7.93 13.81 -9.45
C PHE A 69 -6.79 13.31 -10.36
N ARG A 70 -7.08 12.32 -11.21
CA ARG A 70 -6.09 11.78 -12.15
C ARG A 70 -5.54 12.83 -13.11
N ASN A 71 -6.41 13.66 -13.68
CA ASN A 71 -5.98 14.70 -14.61
C ASN A 71 -5.07 15.73 -13.93
N GLU A 72 -5.43 16.15 -12.71
CA GLU A 72 -4.62 17.10 -11.95
C GLU A 72 -3.27 16.50 -11.53
N PHE A 73 -3.27 15.25 -11.09
CA PHE A 73 -2.05 14.51 -10.75
C PHE A 73 -1.10 14.38 -11.95
N ILE A 74 -1.62 14.01 -13.13
CA ILE A 74 -0.83 13.92 -14.36
C ILE A 74 -0.27 15.31 -14.75
N ASN A 75 -1.08 16.36 -14.65
CA ASN A 75 -0.62 17.74 -14.91
C ASN A 75 0.50 18.16 -13.96
N LEU A 76 0.40 17.83 -12.67
CA LEU A 76 1.45 18.09 -11.69
C LEU A 76 2.73 17.32 -12.00
N LEU A 77 2.63 16.03 -12.36
CA LEU A 77 3.78 15.22 -12.78
C LEU A 77 4.46 15.82 -14.01
N PHE A 78 3.71 16.21 -15.04
CA PHE A 78 4.27 16.87 -16.22
C PHE A 78 4.94 18.20 -15.89
N LYS A 79 4.32 19.03 -15.04
CA LYS A 79 4.93 20.30 -14.58
C LYS A 79 6.23 20.05 -13.83
N PHE A 80 6.26 19.07 -12.93
CA PHE A 80 7.46 18.71 -12.18
C PHE A 80 8.55 18.19 -13.11
N TRP A 81 8.22 17.24 -13.99
CA TRP A 81 9.14 16.69 -14.97
C TRP A 81 9.74 17.76 -15.88
N ASN A 82 8.91 18.65 -16.43
CA ASN A 82 9.39 19.72 -17.30
C ASN A 82 10.26 20.73 -16.53
N ARG A 83 9.92 21.02 -15.26
CA ARG A 83 10.67 21.98 -14.43
C ARG A 83 12.02 21.45 -14.00
N TYR A 84 12.14 20.18 -13.64
CA TYR A 84 13.37 19.61 -13.12
C TYR A 84 14.18 18.88 -14.20
N ILE A 85 13.56 18.05 -15.03
CA ILE A 85 14.30 17.26 -16.04
C ILE A 85 14.38 18.03 -17.36
N GLY A 86 13.27 18.61 -17.83
CA GLY A 86 13.22 19.34 -19.10
C GLY A 86 14.06 20.63 -19.13
N ARG A 87 14.11 21.37 -18.02
CA ARG A 87 14.95 22.58 -17.92
C ARG A 87 16.45 22.26 -17.82
N HIS A 88 16.87 21.22 -17.10
CA HIS A 88 18.29 20.87 -17.03
C HIS A 88 18.86 20.47 -18.41
N VAL A 89 18.08 19.79 -19.26
CA VAL A 89 18.50 19.45 -20.63
C VAL A 89 18.68 20.69 -21.53
N ARG A 90 17.93 21.78 -21.29
CA ARG A 90 18.10 23.04 -22.04
C ARG A 90 19.27 23.91 -21.58
N ILE A 91 19.89 23.60 -20.44
CA ILE A 91 21.02 24.37 -19.88
C ILE A 91 22.36 23.65 -20.16
N ILE A 92 22.40 22.64 -21.02
CA ILE A 92 23.67 22.15 -21.57
C ILE A 92 24.16 23.22 -22.55
N PRO A 93 25.29 23.91 -22.29
CA PRO A 93 25.80 24.91 -23.21
C PRO A 93 26.22 24.22 -24.51
N LEU A 94 25.59 24.62 -25.61
CA LEU A 94 26.17 24.51 -26.95
C LEU A 94 27.39 25.43 -26.97
N ASN A 95 28.56 24.94 -26.55
CA ASN A 95 29.89 25.47 -26.90
C ASN A 95 30.97 24.63 -26.18
N GLU A 96 31.46 23.61 -26.87
CA GLU A 96 32.90 23.36 -27.04
C GLU A 96 33.17 23.22 -28.54
#